data_AF-A0A095CD42-F1
#
_entry.id   AF-A0A095CD42-F1
#
_cell.length_a   1.000
_cell.length_b   1.000
_cell.length_c   1.000
_cell.angle_alpha   90.00
_cell.angle_beta   90.00
_cell.angle_gamma   90.00
#
_symmetry.space_group_name_H-M   'P 1'
#
loop_
_entity.id
_entity.type
_entity.pdbx_description
1 polymer ?
#
loop_
_entity_poly.entity_id
_entity_poly.type
_entity_poly.pdbx_seq_one_letter_code
_entity_poly.pdbx_strand_id
1 'polypeptide(L)' 'MFVVDRPKVLELFIYTRDKCEVGDEYKKILYFFPNEKSLDDKLNSIGLSEAIATFTNSFNSPCTSIRTKNTKRLFKSLTP' A
#
# COMPACT_ATOMS: atom_id res chain seq x y z
N MET A 1 29.51 -15.50 13.18
CA MET A 1 29.17 -15.06 11.80
C MET A 1 27.99 -14.12 11.92
N PHE A 2 28.20 -12.80 11.75
CA PHE A 2 27.11 -11.83 11.88
C PHE A 2 26.30 -11.82 10.58
N VAL A 3 25.07 -12.32 10.64
CA VAL A 3 24.13 -12.16 9.53
C VAL A 3 23.58 -10.75 9.62
N VAL A 4 24.07 -9.86 8.76
CA VAL A 4 23.47 -8.53 8.60
C VAL A 4 22.13 -8.73 7.93
N ASP A 5 21.05 -8.72 8.72
CA ASP A 5 19.70 -8.81 8.19
C ASP A 5 19.40 -7.55 7.38
N ARG A 6 19.36 -7.70 6.05
CA ARG A 6 19.07 -6.58 5.16
C ARG A 6 17.55 -6.44 5.07
N PRO A 7 17.02 -5.22 5.24
CA PRO A 7 15.59 -5.00 5.07
C PRO A 7 15.17 -5.42 3.66
N LYS A 8 14.27 -6.40 3.59
CA LYS A 8 13.68 -6.88 2.34
C LYS A 8 12.41 -6.10 2.04
N VAL A 9 12.16 -5.84 0.77
CA VAL A 9 10.88 -5.31 0.33
C VAL A 9 9.85 -6.43 0.44
N LEU A 10 8.93 -6.29 1.39
CA LEU A 10 7.87 -7.28 1.61
C LEU A 10 6.72 -7.10 0.62
N GLU A 11 6.35 -5.85 0.32
CA GLU A 11 5.30 -5.48 -0.61
C GLU A 11 5.63 -4.17 -1.30
N LEU A 12 5.38 -4.12 -2.61
CA LEU A 12 5.43 -2.89 -3.41
C LEU A 12 4.25 -2.90 -4.37
N PHE A 13 3.43 -1.87 -4.34
CA PHE A 13 2.25 -1.79 -5.19
C PHE A 13 2.01 -0.35 -5.64
N ILE A 14 1.45 -0.22 -6.85
CA ILE A 14 1.07 1.04 -7.47
C ILE A 14 -0.41 0.90 -7.81
N TYR A 15 -1.21 1.88 -7.39
CA TYR A 15 -2.65 1.86 -7.60
C TYR A 15 -3.19 3.26 -7.85
N THR A 16 -4.32 3.33 -8.55
CA THR A 16 -5.08 4.58 -8.76
C THR A 16 -6.11 4.77 -7.65
N ARG A 17 -6.42 6.03 -7.31
CA ARG A 17 -7.48 6.38 -6.35
C ARG A 17 -8.81 6.71 -7.01
N ASP A 18 -8.95 6.37 -8.29
CA ASP A 18 -10.16 6.68 -9.03
C ASP A 18 -11.37 5.95 -8.43
N LYS A 19 -12.55 6.55 -8.58
CA LYS A 19 -13.79 5.87 -8.19
C LYS A 19 -13.98 4.69 -9.14
N CYS A 20 -14.08 3.50 -8.58
CA CYS A 20 -14.46 2.29 -9.30
C CYS A 20 -15.88 1.89 -8.91
N GLU A 21 -16.53 1.15 -9.80
CA GLU A 21 -17.79 0.49 -9.48
C GLU A 21 -17.58 -0.60 -8.42
N VAL A 22 -18.63 -0.90 -7.67
CA VAL A 22 -18.59 -1.95 -6.64
C VAL A 22 -18.29 -3.29 -7.32
N GLY A 23 -17.21 -3.95 -6.89
CA GLY A 23 -16.74 -5.22 -7.48
C GLY A 23 -15.60 -5.09 -8.49
N ASP A 24 -15.23 -3.86 -8.89
CA ASP A 24 -14.19 -3.60 -9.89
C ASP A 24 -12.89 -3.03 -9.30
N GLU A 25 -12.70 -3.14 -8.00
CA GLU A 25 -11.56 -2.55 -7.27
C GLU A 25 -10.20 -3.07 -7.73
N TYR A 26 -10.16 -4.30 -8.26
CA TYR A 26 -8.95 -4.90 -8.82
C TYR A 26 -8.38 -4.11 -10.01
N LYS A 27 -9.23 -3.37 -10.74
CA LYS A 27 -8.82 -2.52 -11.86
C LYS A 27 -7.96 -1.32 -11.42
N LYS A 28 -8.02 -0.95 -10.13
CA LYS A 28 -7.15 0.10 -9.57
C LYS A 28 -5.69 -0.32 -9.48
N ILE A 29 -5.41 -1.62 -9.48
CA ILE A 29 -4.07 -2.15 -9.26
C ILE A 29 -3.28 -2.06 -10.57
N LEU A 30 -2.32 -1.16 -10.64
CA LEU A 30 -1.41 -1.02 -11.78
C LEU A 30 -0.20 -1.95 -11.67
N TYR A 31 0.25 -2.21 -10.44
CA TYR A 31 1.37 -3.09 -10.15
C TYR A 31 1.26 -3.64 -8.74
N PHE A 32 1.66 -4.89 -8.55
CA PHE A 32 1.79 -5.50 -7.23
C PHE A 32 2.95 -6.51 -7.19
N PHE A 33 3.82 -6.36 -6.20
CA PHE A 33 4.88 -7.30 -5.86
C PHE A 33 4.73 -7.75 -4.40
N PRO A 34 4.86 -9.06 -4.10
CA PRO A 34 5.06 -10.17 -5.04
C PRO A 34 3.81 -10.44 -5.89
N ASN A 35 3.97 -10.89 -7.13
CA ASN A 35 2.83 -11.09 -8.04
C ASN A 35 2.02 -12.35 -7.67
N GLU A 36 2.65 -13.30 -6.98
CA GLU A 36 2.08 -14.60 -6.60
C GLU A 36 1.00 -14.48 -5.51
N LYS A 37 0.85 -13.30 -4.88
CA LYS A 37 -0.22 -13.07 -3.91
C LYS A 37 -1.60 -13.15 -4.54
N SER A 38 -2.56 -13.66 -3.75
CA SER A 38 -3.96 -13.72 -4.14
C SER A 38 -4.52 -12.32 -4.40
N LEU A 39 -5.57 -12.22 -5.22
CA LEU A 39 -6.21 -10.95 -5.49
C LEU A 39 -6.77 -10.30 -4.21
N ASP A 40 -7.35 -11.12 -3.33
CA ASP A 40 -7.90 -10.68 -2.05
C ASP A 40 -6.82 -10.08 -1.14
N ASP A 41 -5.64 -10.70 -1.06
CA ASP A 41 -4.52 -10.16 -0.28
C ASP A 41 -4.02 -8.82 -0.85
N LYS A 42 -3.99 -8.70 -2.18
CA LYS A 42 -3.61 -7.46 -2.87
C LYS A 42 -4.62 -6.35 -2.56
N LEU A 43 -5.91 -6.65 -2.68
CA LEU A 43 -7.00 -5.71 -2.39
C LEU A 43 -7.02 -5.30 -0.91
N ASN A 44 -6.86 -6.25 0.02
CA ASN A 44 -6.78 -5.95 1.45
C ASN A 44 -5.62 -5.00 1.78
N SER A 45 -4.45 -5.24 1.18
CA SER A 45 -3.25 -4.43 1.39
C SER A 45 -3.41 -2.99 0.87
N ILE A 46 -4.07 -2.85 -0.29
CA ILE A 46 -4.36 -1.55 -0.90
C ILE A 46 -5.47 -0.82 -0.14
N GLY A 47 -6.57 -1.49 0.16
CA GLY A 47 -7.71 -0.94 0.88
C GLY A 47 -7.33 -0.43 2.27
N LEU A 48 -6.51 -1.18 3.02
CA LEU A 48 -5.97 -0.70 4.29
C LEU A 48 -5.11 0.56 4.13
N SER A 49 -4.25 0.57 3.11
CA SER A 49 -3.38 1.72 2.82
C SER A 49 -4.18 2.97 2.43
N GLU A 50 -5.23 2.78 1.62
CA GLU A 50 -6.15 3.82 1.19
C GLU A 50 -6.99 4.36 2.34
N ALA A 51 -7.51 3.48 3.20
CA ALA A 51 -8.27 3.86 4.38
C ALA A 51 -7.43 4.72 5.33
N ILE A 52 -6.16 4.35 5.57
CA ILE A 52 -5.26 5.12 6.44
C ILE A 52 -4.90 6.47 5.79
N ALA A 53 -4.57 6.48 4.50
CA ALA A 53 -4.31 7.73 3.78
C ALA A 53 -5.54 8.67 3.81
N THR A 54 -6.73 8.13 3.66
CA THR A 54 -7.99 8.90 3.69
C THR A 54 -8.30 9.41 5.09
N PHE A 55 -8.17 8.57 6.11
CA PHE A 55 -8.38 8.94 7.51
C PHE A 55 -7.39 10.03 7.96
N THR A 56 -6.13 9.93 7.56
CA THR A 56 -5.10 10.91 7.95
C THR A 56 -5.31 12.29 7.30
N ASN A 57 -5.96 12.35 6.13
CA ASN A 57 -6.36 13.63 5.54
C ASN A 57 -7.29 14.44 6.44
N SER A 58 -8.08 13.80 7.32
CA SER A 58 -8.91 14.50 8.31
C SER A 58 -8.10 15.37 9.29
N PHE A 59 -6.79 15.12 9.41
CA PHE A 59 -5.87 15.91 10.25
C PHE A 59 -5.04 16.91 9.43
N ASN A 60 -5.39 17.15 8.15
CA ASN A 60 -4.64 18.01 7.22
C ASN A 60 -3.18 17.59 7.02
N SER A 61 -2.83 16.32 7.28
CA SER A 61 -1.49 15.79 7.13
C SER A 61 -1.55 14.43 6.43
N PRO A 62 -1.21 14.33 5.13
CA PRO A 62 -1.28 13.08 4.41
C PRO A 62 -0.26 12.08 4.96
N CYS A 63 -0.68 10.84 5.18
CA CYS A 63 0.22 9.77 5.63
C CYS A 63 1.33 9.50 4.59
N THR A 64 2.59 9.69 5.00
CA THR A 64 3.77 9.38 4.17
C THR A 64 4.49 8.11 4.61
N SER A 65 4.27 7.67 5.85
CA SER A 65 4.80 6.41 6.35
C SER A 65 4.00 5.86 7.52
N ILE A 66 3.95 4.54 7.62
CA ILE A 66 3.42 3.80 8.78
C ILE A 66 4.53 2.90 9.28
N ARG A 67 4.76 2.92 10.59
CA ARG A 67 5.69 2.01 11.25
C ARG A 67 4.91 1.15 12.24
N THR A 68 5.00 -0.16 12.06
CA THR A 68 4.52 -1.15 13.02
C THR A 68 5.70 -1.66 13.84
N LYS A 69 5.43 -2.59 14.77
CA LYS A 69 6.48 -3.27 15.53
C LYS A 69 7.51 -3.95 14.62
N ASN A 70 7.06 -4.51 13.50
CA ASN A 70 7.87 -5.41 12.66
C ASN A 70 8.14 -4.86 11.25
N THR A 71 7.37 -3.88 10.78
CA THR A 71 7.43 -3.41 9.39
C THR A 71 7.37 -1.89 9.31
N LYS A 72 7.90 -1.35 8.21
CA LYS A 72 7.75 0.05 7.83
C LYS A 72 7.19 0.10 6.42
N ARG A 73 6.07 0.79 6.24
CA ARG A 73 5.42 1.05 4.96
C ARG A 73 5.60 2.53 4.62
N LEU A 74 5.87 2.83 3.35
CA LEU A 74 6.07 4.18 2.85
C LEU A 74 4.99 4.47 1.80
N PHE A 75 4.48 5.69 1.79
CA PHE A 75 3.49 6.15 0.83
C PHE A 75 4.01 7.38 0.10
N LYS A 76 3.84 7.38 -1.22
CA LYS A 76 4.24 8.49 -2.08
C LYS A 76 3.19 8.67 -3.17
N SER A 77 2.65 9.88 -3.28
CA SER A 77 1.86 10.27 -4.46
C SER A 77 2.81 10.47 -5.63
N LEU A 78 2.47 9.88 -6.79
CA LEU A 78 3.28 9.95 -8.01
C LEU A 78 2.75 10.99 -9.01
N THR A 79 1.55 11.54 -8.80
CA THR A 79 1.01 12.66 -9.56
C THR A 79 1.45 14.01 -8.97
N PRO A 80 1.68 15.05 -9.82
CA PRO A 80 1.77 16.44 -9.38
C PRO A 80 0.45 16.94 -8.76
#